data_AF-A0A928QZP1-F1
#
_entry.id   AF-A0A928QZP1-F1
#
_cell.length_a   1.000
_cell.length_b   1.000
_cell.length_c   1.000
_cell.angle_alpha   90.00
_cell.angle_beta   90.00
_cell.angle_gamma   90.00
#
_symmetry.space_group_name_H-M   'P 1'
#
loop_
_entity.id
_entity.type
_entity.pdbx_description
1 polymer ?
#
loop_
_entity_poly.entity_id
_entity_poly.type
_entity_poly.pdbx_seq_one_letter_code
_entity_poly.pdbx_strand_id
1 'polypeptide(L)' 'MQLRADTKLKDILAAYPWILDEAAAIDGRFRALRSPLGRALIGRSDISDAAKRVGVTPEIVIEKIEALIRSHGE' A
#
# COMPACT_ATOMS: atom_id res chain seq x y z
N MET A 1 -8.83 -10.40 3.24
CA MET A 1 -7.87 -10.13 4.35
C MET A 1 -8.40 -8.96 5.16
N GLN A 2 -8.30 -8.96 6.49
CA GLN A 2 -8.65 -7.78 7.31
C GLN A 2 -7.40 -6.94 7.52
N LEU A 3 -7.40 -5.69 7.04
CA LEU A 3 -6.27 -4.77 7.18
C LEU A 3 -6.29 -4.07 8.54
N ARG A 4 -5.11 -3.93 9.14
CA ARG A 4 -4.89 -3.28 10.44
C ARG A 4 -3.62 -2.43 10.39
N ALA A 5 -3.46 -1.51 11.32
CA ALA A 5 -2.30 -0.60 11.35
C ALA A 5 -0.95 -1.33 11.37
N ASP A 6 -0.86 -2.52 12.00
CA ASP A 6 0.35 -3.36 12.06
C ASP A 6 0.53 -4.28 10.85
N THR A 7 -0.45 -4.34 9.94
CA THR A 7 -0.38 -5.18 8.74
C THR A 7 0.81 -4.76 7.89
N LYS A 8 1.73 -5.70 7.64
CA LYS A 8 2.94 -5.42 6.87
C LYS A 8 2.57 -5.23 5.42
N LEU A 9 3.14 -4.20 4.82
CA LEU A 9 2.85 -3.87 3.42
C LEU A 9 3.27 -5.02 2.49
N LYS A 10 4.33 -5.76 2.83
CA LYS A 10 4.74 -6.97 2.08
C LYS A 10 3.63 -8.02 1.99
N ASP A 11 2.83 -8.20 3.04
CA ASP A 11 1.76 -9.19 3.09
C ASP A 11 0.57 -8.71 2.24
N ILE A 12 0.31 -7.41 2.22
CA ILE A 12 -0.65 -6.78 1.31
C ILE A 12 -0.22 -7.00 -0.15
N LEU A 13 1.06 -6.79 -0.47
CA LEU A 13 1.58 -7.02 -1.82
C LEU A 13 1.59 -8.49 -2.23
N ALA A 14 1.78 -9.41 -1.28
CA ALA A 14 1.69 -10.84 -1.55
C ALA A 14 0.25 -11.27 -1.86
N ALA A 15 -0.73 -10.70 -1.14
CA ALA A 15 -2.15 -10.96 -1.38
C ALA A 15 -2.69 -10.24 -2.64
N TYR A 16 -2.19 -9.03 -2.92
CA TYR A 16 -2.65 -8.14 -3.98
C TYR A 16 -1.46 -7.60 -4.78
N PRO A 17 -0.80 -8.42 -5.62
CA PRO A 17 0.42 -8.02 -6.33
C PRO A 17 0.21 -6.86 -7.33
N TRP A 18 -1.03 -6.65 -7.77
CA TRP A 18 -1.44 -5.60 -8.69
C TRP A 18 -1.59 -4.22 -8.03
N ILE A 19 -1.66 -4.13 -6.70
CA ILE A 19 -2.03 -2.88 -6.00
C ILE A 19 -1.01 -1.75 -6.17
N LEU A 20 0.27 -2.10 -6.37
CA LEU A 20 1.31 -1.11 -6.68
C LEU A 20 1.18 -0.56 -8.09
N ASP A 21 0.65 -1.35 -9.03
CA ASP A 21 0.40 -0.87 -10.39
C ASP A 21 -0.76 0.13 -10.37
N GLU A 22 -1.86 -0.20 -9.70
CA GLU A 22 -3.01 0.70 -9.52
C GLU A 22 -2.61 2.00 -8.82
N ALA A 23 -1.86 1.90 -7.71
CA ALA A 23 -1.37 3.09 -7.01
C ALA A 23 -0.48 3.96 -7.92
N ALA A 24 0.41 3.34 -8.71
CA ALA A 24 1.28 4.07 -9.64
C ALA A 24 0.53 4.65 -10.85
N ALA A 25 -0.60 4.05 -11.24
CA ALA A 25 -1.48 4.55 -12.29
C ALA A 25 -2.28 5.78 -11.82
N ILE A 26 -2.70 5.81 -10.55
CA ILE A 26 -3.40 6.96 -9.94
C ILE A 26 -2.45 8.13 -9.73
N ASP A 27 -1.25 7.89 -9.20
CA ASP A 27 -0.28 8.94 -8.92
C ASP A 27 1.16 8.47 -9.17
N GLY A 28 1.82 9.17 -10.11
CA GLY A 28 3.18 8.84 -10.54
C GLY A 28 4.23 8.85 -9.42
N ARG A 29 3.96 9.48 -8.27
CA ARG A 29 4.84 9.44 -7.09
C ARG A 29 4.96 8.03 -6.51
N PHE A 30 3.94 7.18 -6.68
CA PHE A 30 4.00 5.78 -6.24
C PHE A 30 4.82 4.88 -7.18
N ARG A 31 5.20 5.35 -8.38
CA ARG A 31 6.05 4.59 -9.29
C ARG A 31 7.40 4.21 -8.66
N ALA A 32 7.92 5.05 -7.76
CA ALA A 32 9.14 4.79 -7.02
C ALA A 32 9.04 3.56 -6.08
N LEU A 33 7.84 3.21 -5.63
CA LEU A 33 7.60 2.03 -4.79
C LEU A 33 7.81 0.70 -5.54
N ARG A 34 7.75 0.72 -6.88
CA ARG A 34 7.97 -0.45 -7.74
C ARG A 34 9.45 -0.77 -7.95
N SER A 35 10.34 0.19 -7.73
CA SER A 35 11.79 0.01 -7.85
C SER A 35 12.33 -0.96 -6.77
N PRO A 36 13.48 -1.63 -7.00
CA PRO A 36 14.07 -2.55 -6.01
C PRO A 36 14.25 -1.93 -4.63
N LEU A 37 14.69 -0.66 -4.56
CA LEU A 37 14.82 0.08 -3.30
C LEU A 37 13.46 0.34 -2.65
N GLY A 38 12.45 0.75 -3.42
CA GLY A 38 11.09 0.96 -2.93
C GLY A 38 10.51 -0.33 -2.34
N ARG A 39 10.64 -1.45 -3.06
CA ARG A 39 10.21 -2.77 -2.57
C ARG A 39 10.92 -3.20 -1.30
N ALA A 40 12.24 -2.96 -1.19
CA ALA A 40 12.99 -3.27 0.01
C ALA A 40 12.51 -2.46 1.24
N LEU A 41 12.17 -1.18 1.04
CA LEU A 41 11.59 -0.34 2.10
C LEU A 41 10.20 -0.84 2.52
N ILE A 42 9.33 -1.14 1.54
CA ILE A 42 7.99 -1.71 1.78
C ILE A 42 8.08 -3.03 2.54
N GLY A 43 9.08 -3.86 2.22
CA GLY A 43 9.35 -5.14 2.89
C GLY A 43 9.53 -5.07 4.40
N ARG A 44 9.88 -3.88 4.92
CA ARG A 44 10.16 -3.64 6.35
C ARG A 44 9.09 -2.80 7.06
N SER A 45 8.13 -2.26 6.32
CA SER A 45 7.13 -1.33 6.85
C SER A 45 5.74 -1.96 6.98
N ASP A 46 4.95 -1.41 7.88
CA ASP A 46 3.50 -1.64 7.98
C ASP A 46 2.70 -0.41 7.56
N ILE A 47 1.37 -0.52 7.63
CA ILE A 47 0.44 0.56 7.32
C ILE A 47 0.69 1.79 8.20
N SER A 48 1.00 1.60 9.49
CA SER A 48 1.31 2.68 10.42
C SER A 48 2.55 3.47 10.00
N ASP A 49 3.62 2.77 9.59
CA ASP A 49 4.80 3.41 9.00
C ASP A 49 4.46 4.20 7.73
N ALA A 50 3.67 3.62 6.82
CA ALA A 50 3.26 4.30 5.58
C ALA A 50 2.47 5.58 5.87
N ALA A 51 1.52 5.50 6.79
CA ALA A 51 0.67 6.62 7.19
C ALA A 51 1.51 7.78 7.75
N LYS A 52 2.47 7.48 8.64
CA LYS A 52 3.40 8.47 9.20
C LYS A 52 4.23 9.17 8.11
N ARG A 53 4.71 8.44 7.10
CA ARG A 53 5.54 9.00 6.02
C ARG A 53 4.81 10.01 5.16
N VAL A 54 3.50 9.86 5.01
CA VAL A 54 2.67 10.76 4.20
C VAL A 54 1.83 11.73 5.05
N GLY A 55 2.00 11.71 6.38
CA GLY A 55 1.35 12.63 7.31
C GLY A 55 -0.15 12.39 7.51
N VAL A 56 -0.60 11.13 7.42
CA VAL A 56 -2.01 10.74 7.59
C VAL A 56 -2.18 9.68 8.68
N THR A 57 -3.43 9.33 9.03
CA THR A 57 -3.74 8.23 9.96
C THR A 57 -3.74 6.86 9.24
N PRO A 58 -3.43 5.76 9.96
CA PRO A 58 -3.46 4.42 9.37
C PRO A 58 -4.85 4.04 8.83
N GLU A 59 -5.93 4.55 9.42
CA GLU A 59 -7.31 4.33 8.96
C GLU A 59 -7.53 4.86 7.54
N ILE A 60 -7.00 6.06 7.22
CA ILE A 60 -7.09 6.62 5.87
C ILE A 60 -6.35 5.75 4.85
N VAL A 61 -5.21 5.18 5.24
CA VAL A 61 -4.44 4.28 4.37
C VAL A 61 -5.21 2.97 4.16
N ILE A 62 -5.79 2.40 5.21
CA ILE A 62 -6.64 1.20 5.14
C ILE A 62 -7.81 1.45 4.20
N GLU A 63 -8.56 2.52 4.39
CA GLU A 63 -9.72 2.87 3.55
C GLU A 63 -9.33 2.98 2.07
N LYS A 64 -8.22 3.64 1.76
CA LYS A 64 -7.73 3.76 0.38
C LYS A 64 -7.33 2.42 -0.23
N ILE A 65 -6.67 1.56 0.53
CA ILE A 65 -6.28 0.21 0.08
C ILE A 65 -7.53 -0.65 -0.14
N GLU A 66 -8.51 -0.60 0.76
CA GLU A 66 -9.77 -1.32 0.61
C GLU A 66 -10.59 -0.81 -0.59
N ALA A 67 -10.60 0.50 -0.83
CA ALA A 67 -11.24 1.09 -2.00
C ALA A 67 -10.60 0.60 -3.31
N LEU A 68 -9.25 0.53 -3.36
CA LEU A 68 -8.52 -0.04 -4.50
C LEU A 68 -8.88 -1.53 -4.72
N ILE A 69 -8.91 -2.33 -3.66
CA ILE A 69 -9.30 -3.75 -3.70
C ILE A 69 -10.72 -3.93 -4.21
N ARG A 70 -11.65 -3.10 -3.75
CA ARG A 70 -13.03 -3.13 -4.22
C ARG A 70 -13.13 -2.76 -5.70
N SER A 71 -12.49 -1.65 -6.09
CA SER A 71 -12.57 -1.14 -7.47
C SER A 71 -11.89 -2.05 -8.50
N HIS A 72 -10.95 -2.89 -8.10
CA HIS A 72 -10.29 -3.86 -9.00
C HIS A 72 -11.03 -5.21 -9.07
N GLY A 73 -11.83 -5.53 -8.06
CA GLY A 73 -12.60 -6.78 -7.98
C GLY A 73 -14.00 -6.73 -8.58
N GLU A 74 -14.42 -5.56 -9.07
CA GLU A 74 -15.66 -5.36 -9.84
C GLU A 74 -15.40 -5.26 -11.35
#